data_AF-A0A1H0MR77-F1
#
_entry.id   AF-A0A1H0MR77-F1
#
_cell.length_a   1.000
_cell.length_b   1.000
_cell.length_c   1.000
_cell.angle_alpha   90.00
_cell.angle_beta   90.00
_cell.angle_gamma   90.00
#
_symmetry.space_group_name_H-M   'P 1'
#
loop_
_entity.id
_entity.type
_entity.pdbx_description
1 polymer ?
#
loop_
_entity_poly.entity_id
_entity_poly.type
_entity_poly.pdbx_seq_one_letter_code
_entity_poly.pdbx_strand_id
1 'polypeptide(L)'
;MNRKHTLLLLAVLAPAQALATNGYFSHGYGTINQGMAGAGTALAQDSIAAATNPAGMAFVGNRADIGAELFSPRREYSVEGPGFPMPGNRES
;
A
#
# COMPACT_ATOMS: atom_id res chain seq x y z
N MET A 1 0.63 36.93 -24.72
CA MET A 1 0.88 36.02 -23.58
C MET A 1 2.16 35.25 -23.88
N ASN A 2 3.19 35.41 -23.05
CA ASN A 2 4.56 35.05 -23.40
C ASN A 2 4.77 33.54 -23.13
N ARG A 3 5.34 32.78 -24.07
CA ARG A 3 5.56 31.31 -23.97
C ARG A 3 6.16 30.84 -22.63
N LYS A 4 6.95 31.72 -21.99
CA LYS A 4 7.55 31.54 -20.66
C LYS A 4 6.51 31.34 -19.55
N HIS A 5 5.38 32.04 -19.63
CA HIS A 5 4.29 31.98 -18.65
C HIS A 5 3.45 30.72 -18.84
N THR A 6 3.25 30.28 -20.10
CA THR A 6 2.52 29.05 -20.42
C THR A 6 3.24 27.80 -19.90
N LEU A 7 4.57 27.74 -20.01
CA LEU A 7 5.37 26.63 -19.46
C LEU A 7 5.32 26.59 -17.93
N LEU A 8 5.36 27.76 -17.28
CA LEU A 8 5.27 27.87 -15.82
C LEU A 8 3.89 27.43 -15.30
N LEU A 9 2.82 27.78 -16.01
CA LEU A 9 1.47 27.33 -15.69
C LEU A 9 1.32 25.81 -15.81
N LEU A 10 1.88 25.21 -16.87
CA LEU A 10 1.87 23.77 -17.08
C LEU A 10 2.65 23.02 -15.99
N ALA A 11 3.75 23.58 -15.51
CA ALA A 11 4.55 22.98 -14.43
C ALA A 11 3.81 23.00 -13.08
N VAL A 12 3.04 24.06 -12.78
CA VAL A 12 2.24 24.17 -11.54
C VAL A 12 1.03 23.23 -11.56
N LEU A 13 0.48 22.96 -12.74
CA LEU A 13 -0.64 22.03 -12.93
C LEU A 13 -0.22 20.56 -13.03
N ALA A 14 1.09 20.27 -13.06
CA ALA A 14 1.57 18.90 -13.07
C ALA A 14 1.23 18.22 -11.74
N PRO A 15 0.55 17.07 -11.74
CA PRO A 15 0.23 16.36 -10.51
C PRO A 15 1.53 15.93 -9.82
N ALA A 16 1.67 16.29 -8.54
CA ALA A 16 2.74 15.74 -7.71
C ALA A 16 2.53 14.22 -7.59
N GLN A 17 3.60 13.44 -7.78
CA GLN A 17 3.56 12.00 -7.56
C GLN A 17 3.41 11.76 -6.05
N ALA A 18 2.20 11.44 -5.60
CA ALA A 18 1.97 10.94 -4.25
C ALA A 18 2.46 9.49 -4.20
N LEU A 19 3.73 9.30 -3.84
CA LEU A 19 4.32 7.99 -3.58
C LEU A 19 3.76 7.45 -2.26
N ALA A 20 2.60 6.80 -2.30
CA ALA A 20 2.08 6.07 -1.16
C ALA A 20 2.99 4.88 -0.88
N THR A 21 3.64 4.85 0.28
CA THR A 21 4.28 3.64 0.79
C THR A 21 3.19 2.72 1.34
N ASN A 22 3.25 1.43 0.98
CA ASN A 22 2.38 0.44 1.60
C ASN A 22 2.66 0.46 3.12
N GLY A 23 1.61 0.71 3.92
CA GLY A 23 1.71 0.80 5.36
C GLY A 23 2.10 -0.51 6.02
N TYR A 24 2.12 -0.55 7.37
CA TYR A 24 2.36 -1.79 8.10
C TYR A 24 1.27 -2.85 7.85
N PHE A 25 0.03 -2.40 7.60
CA PHE A 25 -1.09 -3.30 7.35
C PHE A 25 -1.06 -3.86 5.94
N SER A 26 -1.38 -5.14 5.84
CA SER A 26 -1.52 -5.79 4.54
C SER A 26 -2.62 -5.13 3.71
N HIS A 27 -2.32 -4.86 2.45
CA HIS A 27 -3.28 -4.31 1.48
C HIS A 27 -4.16 -5.40 0.85
N GLY A 28 -3.93 -6.68 1.14
CA GLY A 28 -4.78 -7.78 0.70
C GLY A 28 -4.43 -9.05 1.48
N TYR A 29 -5.37 -9.96 1.66
CA TYR A 29 -5.08 -11.25 2.28
C TYR A 29 -4.97 -12.32 1.22
N GLY A 30 -3.85 -13.06 1.23
CA GLY A 30 -3.49 -14.06 0.23
C GLY A 30 -2.57 -13.54 -0.86
N THR A 31 -1.69 -14.41 -1.36
CA THR A 31 -0.62 -14.05 -2.29
C THR A 31 -1.17 -13.42 -3.58
N ILE A 32 -2.32 -13.91 -4.10
CA ILE A 32 -2.94 -13.37 -5.32
C ILE A 32 -3.52 -11.99 -5.04
N ASN A 33 -4.33 -11.86 -3.99
CA ASN A 33 -4.96 -10.59 -3.62
C ASN A 33 -3.93 -9.51 -3.29
N GLN A 34 -2.86 -9.86 -2.58
CA GLN A 34 -1.71 -8.97 -2.35
C GLN A 34 -1.01 -8.56 -3.64
N GLY A 35 -0.75 -9.50 -4.54
CA GLY A 35 -0.17 -9.22 -5.86
C GLY A 35 -1.04 -8.28 -6.72
N MET A 36 -2.34 -8.23 -6.45
CA MET A 36 -3.30 -7.30 -7.07
C MET A 36 -3.56 -6.02 -6.26
N ALA A 37 -2.73 -5.72 -5.26
CA ALA A 37 -2.86 -4.56 -4.39
C ALA A 37 -4.23 -4.44 -3.68
N GLY A 38 -4.87 -5.57 -3.35
CA GLY A 38 -6.14 -5.58 -2.59
C GLY A 38 -7.42 -5.64 -3.42
N ALA A 39 -7.33 -5.87 -4.73
CA ALA A 39 -8.50 -6.00 -5.61
C ALA A 39 -9.45 -7.17 -5.25
N GLY A 40 -9.02 -8.07 -4.35
CA GLY A 40 -9.77 -9.25 -3.91
C GLY A 40 -11.08 -8.96 -3.19
N THR A 41 -11.36 -7.70 -2.84
CA THR A 41 -12.68 -7.29 -2.33
C THR A 41 -13.80 -7.58 -3.33
N ALA A 42 -13.52 -7.44 -4.63
CA ALA A 42 -14.47 -7.67 -5.71
C ALA A 42 -14.11 -8.90 -6.57
N LEU A 43 -12.82 -9.25 -6.64
CA LEU A 43 -12.33 -10.38 -7.43
C LEU A 43 -11.74 -11.47 -6.52
N ALA A 44 -12.60 -12.36 -6.02
CA ALA A 44 -12.18 -13.49 -5.21
C ALA A 44 -11.41 -14.52 -6.07
N GLN A 45 -10.18 -14.86 -5.68
CA GLN A 45 -9.30 -15.79 -6.42
C GLN A 45 -8.63 -16.86 -5.56
N ASP A 46 -8.69 -16.74 -4.23
CA ASP A 46 -8.10 -17.69 -3.30
C ASP A 46 -9.11 -18.25 -2.28
N SER A 47 -8.72 -19.32 -1.56
CA SER A 47 -9.55 -20.05 -0.59
C SER A 47 -9.71 -19.28 0.72
N ILE A 48 -8.91 -18.21 0.89
CA ILE A 48 -8.98 -17.29 2.01
C ILE A 48 -9.67 -15.98 1.64
N ALA A 49 -10.36 -15.91 0.51
CA ALA A 49 -11.10 -14.73 0.06
C ALA A 49 -12.09 -14.19 1.12
N ALA A 50 -12.62 -15.08 1.98
CA ALA A 50 -13.47 -14.70 3.10
C ALA A 50 -12.81 -13.70 4.08
N ALA A 51 -11.48 -13.71 4.19
CA ALA A 51 -10.72 -12.76 5.01
C ALA A 51 -10.83 -11.31 4.49
N THR A 52 -11.13 -11.14 3.19
CA THR A 52 -11.36 -9.83 2.57
C THR A 52 -12.85 -9.54 2.43
N ASN A 53 -13.61 -10.50 1.88
CA ASN A 53 -15.04 -10.37 1.66
C ASN A 53 -15.71 -11.76 1.67
N PRO A 54 -16.50 -12.12 2.70
CA PRO A 54 -17.19 -13.41 2.78
C PRO A 54 -18.10 -13.72 1.58
N ALA A 55 -18.68 -12.71 0.93
CA ALA A 55 -19.52 -12.92 -0.26
C ALA A 55 -18.73 -13.48 -1.46
N GLY A 56 -17.41 -13.26 -1.50
CA GLY A 56 -16.51 -13.80 -2.52
C GLY A 56 -16.45 -15.32 -2.53
N MET A 57 -16.76 -15.98 -1.40
CA MET A 57 -16.71 -17.44 -1.29
C MET A 57 -17.71 -18.15 -2.22
N ALA A 58 -18.77 -17.46 -2.66
CA ALA A 58 -19.71 -17.99 -3.64
C ALA A 58 -19.08 -18.25 -5.02
N PHE A 59 -17.92 -17.66 -5.32
CA PHE A 59 -17.32 -17.66 -6.65
C PHE A 59 -16.01 -18.47 -6.76
N VAL A 60 -15.43 -18.91 -5.64
CA VAL A 60 -14.13 -19.62 -5.61
C VAL A 60 -14.26 -21.15 -5.62
N GLY A 61 -15.46 -21.69 -5.35
CA GLY A 61 -15.70 -23.13 -5.35
C GLY A 61 -14.94 -23.91 -4.26
N ASN A 62 -14.91 -25.24 -4.39
CA ASN A 62 -14.19 -26.12 -3.46
C ASN A 62 -12.71 -26.19 -3.84
N ARG A 63 -11.83 -25.62 -3.00
CA ARG A 63 -10.39 -25.60 -3.24
C ARG A 63 -9.61 -25.40 -1.93
N ALA A 64 -8.35 -25.81 -1.94
CA ALA A 64 -7.40 -25.58 -0.86
C ALA A 64 -6.13 -24.97 -1.47
N ASP A 65 -5.64 -23.88 -0.86
CA ASP A 65 -4.39 -23.24 -1.27
C ASP A 65 -3.35 -23.30 -0.19
N ILE A 66 -2.09 -23.25 -0.62
CA ILE A 66 -0.94 -23.07 0.26
C ILE A 66 -0.14 -21.91 -0.31
N GLY A 67 0.21 -20.96 0.57
CA GLY A 67 1.01 -19.79 0.23
C GLY A 67 1.89 -19.38 1.40
N ALA A 68 2.95 -18.63 1.11
CA ALA A 68 3.85 -18.06 2.09
C ALA A 68 4.13 -16.61 1.73
N GLU A 69 4.30 -15.77 2.74
CA GLU A 69 4.59 -14.35 2.61
C GLU A 69 5.74 -13.99 3.56
N LEU A 70 6.65 -13.13 3.09
CA LEU A 70 7.71 -12.56 3.91
C LEU A 70 7.57 -11.04 3.95
N PHE A 71 7.34 -10.48 5.14
CA PHE A 71 7.24 -9.05 5.36
C PHE A 71 8.36 -8.56 6.29
N SER A 72 9.26 -7.73 5.76
CA SER A 72 10.42 -7.19 6.50
C SER A 72 10.59 -5.68 6.24
N PRO A 73 9.75 -4.81 6.82
CA PRO A 73 9.92 -3.37 6.71
C PRO A 73 11.13 -2.90 7.54
N ARG A 74 12.03 -2.12 6.93
CA ARG A 74 13.07 -1.36 7.64
C ARG A 74 12.55 0.04 7.89
N ARG A 75 12.44 0.46 9.15
CA ARG A 75 12.00 1.83 9.49
C ARG A 75 13.05 2.48 10.37
N GLU A 76 13.40 3.70 9.99
CA GLU A 76 14.25 4.60 10.75
C GLU A 76 13.48 5.90 10.96
N TYR A 77 13.57 6.46 12.17
CA TYR A 77 13.18 7.85 12.39
C TYR A 77 14.26 8.58 13.19
N SER A 78 14.52 9.82 12.79
CA SER A 78 15.38 10.76 13.51
C SER A 78 14.53 11.89 14.06
N VAL A 79 14.80 12.26 15.30
CA VAL A 79 14.17 13.41 15.96
C VAL A 79 15.26 14.44 16.27
N GLU A 80 15.06 15.66 15.81
CA GLU A 80 15.94 16.80 16.09
C GLU A 80 15.17 17.91 16.83
N GLY A 81 15.82 18.57 17.79
CA GLY A 81 15.29 19.74 18.50
C GLY A 81 14.76 19.50 19.92
N PRO A 82 14.53 20.56 20.71
CA PRO A 82 14.05 20.44 22.08
C PRO A 82 12.55 20.10 22.10
N GLY A 83 12.18 18.90 22.52
CA GLY A 83 10.78 18.48 22.59
C GLY A 83 10.60 17.00 22.90
N PHE A 84 9.34 16.58 23.03
CA PHE A 84 8.96 15.17 23.10
C PHE A 84 8.48 14.73 21.70
N PRO A 85 8.92 13.58 21.16
CA PRO A 85 9.89 12.64 21.74
C PRO A 85 11.30 13.22 21.80
N MET A 86 12.12 12.76 22.75
CA MET A 86 13.50 13.23 22.88
C MET A 86 14.29 12.97 21.58
N PRO A 87 15.24 13.86 21.24
CA PRO A 87 16.15 13.65 20.13
C PRO A 87 16.85 12.29 20.17
N GLY A 88 16.93 11.65 19.02
CA GLY A 88 17.56 10.35 18.88
C GLY A 88 17.12 9.61 17.62
N ASN A 89 17.97 8.69 17.19
CA ASN A 89 17.71 7.81 16.06
C ASN A 89 17.17 6.49 16.60
N ARG A 90 16.11 5.97 15.99
CA ARG A 90 15.61 4.63 16.30
C ARG A 90 15.37 3.85 15.02
N GLU A 91 15.93 2.66 15.00
CA GLU A 91 15.69 1.63 14.00
C GLU A 91 14.80 0.55 14.63
N SER A 92 13.85 0.02 13.86
CA SER A 92 12.98 -1.10 14.23
C SER A 92 13.37 -2.40 13.54
#